data_AF-A0A558BUD3-F1
#
_entry.id   AF-A0A558BUD3-F1
#
_cell.length_a   1.000
_cell.length_b   1.000
_cell.length_c   1.000
_cell.angle_alpha   90.00
_cell.angle_beta   90.00
_cell.angle_gamma   90.00
#
_symmetry.space_group_name_H-M   'P 1'
#
loop_
_entity.id
_entity.type
_entity.pdbx_description
1 polymer ?
#
loop_
_entity_poly.entity_id
_entity_poly.type
_entity_poly.pdbx_seq_one_letter_code
_entity_poly.pdbx_strand_id
1 'polypeptide(L)'
;MPLLRFGPRLAVLFVLLLAGACMRKTVSFNSKLDQPLLAGAAAPGDTLTTTGKKNPKLSIAGRKAVLTKEEERAAKESEKAAQRKDKAPKKKKLFLGERIKKGFYKTGTGKSQEIVIFYYLKNFKQPSAMAPAAYYYNPRKHKIFAANGELDPSADKVLHGPFKRMRNNQVIESGYYALGTKHLRWERYDAKGNLTAKSHFEMGFPRDANISYYDGGNTMIKEVVPYVNGKLEGDYVKYTADGKREWSGHFENGRRVGEWTNYWDYKGYRHYVFQYGETGYEPEVAEPELIREYSHGGSPIYDKEKNLDKRGEADPDATKNDPRRPGSHGPPAQRAPVRKAQERRPGYHPKAPVATPPAVPASPTTPVP
;
A
#
# COMPACT_ATOMS: atom_id res chain seq x y z
N MET A 1 -78.74 -34.12 -16.90
CA MET A 1 -78.39 -32.78 -16.37
C MET A 1 -77.00 -32.42 -16.87
N PRO A 2 -76.85 -31.38 -17.72
CA PRO A 2 -75.54 -30.90 -18.14
C PRO A 2 -74.98 -29.93 -17.07
N LEU A 3 -73.68 -29.62 -17.13
CA LEU A 3 -73.04 -28.32 -16.82
C LEU A 3 -71.51 -28.56 -16.71
N LEU A 4 -70.73 -28.35 -17.77
CA LEU A 4 -70.10 -27.10 -18.22
C LEU A 4 -69.06 -26.49 -17.26
N ARG A 5 -67.84 -26.43 -17.78
CA ARG A 5 -66.67 -25.68 -17.29
C ARG A 5 -66.92 -24.17 -17.34
N PHE A 6 -66.39 -23.45 -16.35
CA PHE A 6 -66.06 -22.02 -16.42
C PHE A 6 -64.76 -21.74 -15.65
N GLY A 7 -63.75 -21.16 -16.31
CA GLY A 7 -62.92 -20.13 -15.67
C GLY A 7 -63.67 -18.80 -15.72
N PRO A 8 -63.29 -17.71 -15.01
CA PRO A 8 -61.99 -17.05 -15.25
C PRO A 8 -61.41 -16.23 -14.05
N ARG A 9 -60.22 -15.69 -14.30
CA ARG A 9 -59.53 -14.52 -13.69
C ARG A 9 -60.36 -13.60 -12.77
N LEU A 10 -59.88 -13.37 -11.53
CA LEU A 10 -59.96 -12.07 -10.83
C LEU A 10 -59.08 -12.08 -9.55
N ALA A 11 -58.21 -11.07 -9.38
CA ALA A 11 -57.66 -10.49 -8.12
C ALA A 11 -56.31 -9.82 -8.44
N VAL A 12 -56.30 -8.57 -8.92
CA VAL A 12 -56.27 -7.31 -8.16
C VAL A 12 -54.85 -6.86 -7.77
N LEU A 13 -54.54 -5.68 -8.31
CA LEU A 13 -53.44 -4.75 -8.10
C LEU A 13 -53.02 -4.47 -6.63
N PHE A 14 -51.75 -4.11 -6.48
CA PHE A 14 -51.14 -3.13 -5.55
C PHE A 14 -50.96 -3.48 -4.06
N VAL A 15 -49.71 -3.80 -3.69
CA VAL A 15 -49.03 -3.24 -2.51
C VAL A 15 -47.58 -2.88 -2.89
N LEU A 16 -47.23 -1.63 -2.62
CA LEU A 16 -45.93 -0.97 -2.81
C LEU A 16 -44.99 -1.23 -1.62
N LEU A 17 -43.68 -1.09 -1.88
CA LEU A 17 -42.58 -0.70 -0.97
C LEU A 17 -41.97 -1.74 -0.02
N LEU A 18 -40.75 -2.22 -0.34
CA LEU A 18 -39.47 -1.89 0.34
C LEU A 18 -38.39 -2.97 0.06
N ALA A 19 -37.41 -2.65 -0.79
CA ALA A 19 -36.04 -3.15 -0.64
C ALA A 19 -35.10 -2.24 -1.45
N GLY A 20 -34.54 -1.26 -0.77
CA GLY A 20 -33.50 -0.40 -1.29
C GLY A 20 -32.13 -1.08 -1.31
N ALA A 21 -31.29 -0.52 -2.18
CA ALA A 21 -29.84 -0.39 -2.05
C ALA A 21 -28.96 -1.64 -2.26
N CYS A 22 -28.43 -1.76 -3.48
CA CYS A 22 -27.03 -2.11 -3.73
C CYS A 22 -26.58 -1.51 -5.07
N MET A 23 -26.55 -0.18 -5.15
CA MET A 23 -25.85 0.49 -6.25
C MET A 23 -24.34 0.34 -6.02
N ARG A 24 -23.68 -0.45 -6.87
CA ARG A 24 -22.22 -0.48 -6.99
C ARG A 24 -21.74 0.94 -7.24
N LYS A 25 -21.00 1.53 -6.29
CA LYS A 25 -20.35 2.83 -6.47
C LYS A 25 -19.37 2.72 -7.63
N THR A 26 -19.76 3.18 -8.81
CA THR A 26 -18.85 3.46 -9.91
C THR A 26 -17.88 4.55 -9.44
N VAL A 27 -16.61 4.18 -9.24
CA VAL A 27 -15.54 5.13 -8.96
C VAL A 27 -15.36 5.97 -10.23
N SER A 28 -15.95 7.17 -10.23
CA SER A 28 -15.74 8.17 -11.29
C SER A 28 -14.29 8.62 -11.25
N PHE A 29 -13.49 8.16 -12.22
CA PHE A 29 -12.11 8.56 -12.41
C PHE A 29 -12.08 9.88 -13.19
N ASN A 30 -12.19 11.01 -12.50
CA ASN A 30 -12.01 12.31 -13.13
C ASN A 30 -10.52 12.67 -13.17
N SER A 31 -9.78 12.06 -14.09
CA SER A 31 -8.40 12.44 -14.39
C SER A 31 -8.35 13.55 -15.43
N LYS A 32 -8.54 14.79 -14.96
CA LYS A 32 -8.04 15.98 -15.68
C LYS A 32 -7.31 16.87 -14.69
N LEU A 33 -6.07 16.49 -14.41
CA LEU A 33 -5.04 17.40 -13.89
C LEU A 33 -3.83 17.18 -14.80
N ASP A 34 -3.45 18.27 -15.48
CA ASP A 34 -2.28 18.42 -16.35
C ASP A 34 -2.39 17.84 -17.76
N GLN A 35 -3.01 18.60 -18.66
CA GLN A 35 -2.61 18.59 -20.08
C GLN A 35 -1.49 19.65 -20.24
N PRO A 36 -0.32 19.30 -20.80
CA PRO A 36 0.66 20.29 -21.20
C PRO A 36 0.12 21.02 -22.44
N LEU A 37 0.15 22.36 -22.39
CA LEU A 37 -0.07 23.24 -23.53
C LEU A 37 0.94 22.87 -24.62
N LEU A 38 0.47 22.24 -25.69
CA LEU A 38 1.23 22.14 -26.93
C LEU A 38 0.99 23.43 -27.72
N ALA A 39 2.09 24.07 -28.08
CA ALA A 39 2.15 25.28 -28.87
C ALA A 39 1.57 25.09 -30.28
N GLY A 40 0.87 26.10 -30.79
CA GLY A 40 0.51 26.21 -32.19
C GLY A 40 -0.89 26.76 -32.44
N ALA A 41 -1.08 28.07 -32.28
CA ALA A 41 -2.09 28.83 -33.04
C ALA A 41 -1.76 30.33 -32.96
N ALA A 42 -1.79 30.96 -34.13
CA ALA A 42 -1.31 32.30 -34.43
C ALA A 42 -2.11 33.43 -33.73
N ALA A 43 -1.42 34.54 -33.51
CA ALA A 43 -2.02 35.82 -33.13
C ALA A 43 -2.90 36.38 -34.26
N PRO A 44 -3.95 37.12 -33.88
CA PRO A 44 -4.22 38.41 -34.50
C PRO A 44 -4.28 39.47 -33.37
N GLY A 45 -3.59 40.59 -33.46
CA GLY A 45 -3.63 41.54 -34.56
C GLY A 45 -4.45 42.74 -34.07
N ASP A 46 -3.76 43.85 -33.81
CA ASP A 46 -4.31 45.15 -33.46
C ASP A 46 -5.42 45.58 -34.43
N THR A 47 -6.56 46.03 -33.90
CA THR A 47 -7.43 46.98 -34.59
C THR A 47 -8.05 47.95 -33.59
N LEU A 48 -7.44 49.13 -33.55
CA LEU A 48 -8.02 50.39 -33.09
C LEU A 48 -9.12 50.83 -34.08
N THR A 49 -10.11 51.54 -33.56
CA THR A 49 -11.11 52.41 -34.24
C THR A 49 -12.52 51.88 -34.58
N THR A 50 -13.47 52.81 -34.38
CA THR A 50 -14.88 52.87 -34.83
C THR A 50 -15.96 52.54 -33.79
N THR A 51 -16.21 53.57 -32.96
CA THR A 51 -17.50 54.23 -32.69
C THR A 51 -18.77 53.40 -32.50
N GLY A 52 -19.39 53.60 -31.34
CA GLY A 52 -20.80 53.27 -31.08
C GLY A 52 -21.30 53.90 -29.78
N LYS A 53 -21.23 55.23 -29.66
CA LYS A 53 -21.81 56.03 -28.56
C LYS A 53 -23.33 55.85 -28.54
N LYS A 54 -23.91 55.50 -27.38
CA LYS A 54 -25.24 56.01 -26.96
C LYS A 54 -25.21 56.42 -25.49
N ASN A 55 -25.35 57.74 -25.32
CA ASN A 55 -25.80 58.52 -24.16
C ASN A 55 -24.84 58.73 -22.97
N PRO A 56 -24.20 59.91 -22.89
CA PRO A 56 -23.51 60.39 -21.70
C PRO A 56 -24.49 61.14 -20.78
N LYS A 57 -24.43 60.89 -19.47
CA LYS A 57 -24.83 61.89 -18.48
C LYS A 57 -23.57 62.65 -18.06
N LEU A 58 -23.36 63.83 -18.65
CA LEU A 58 -22.72 64.96 -17.96
C LEU A 58 -23.58 65.27 -16.71
N SER A 59 -23.12 65.70 -15.56
CA SER A 59 -21.85 66.26 -15.11
C SER A 59 -21.93 66.35 -13.59
N ILE A 60 -20.90 65.92 -12.86
CA ILE A 60 -20.48 66.64 -11.66
C ILE A 60 -19.00 66.91 -11.83
N ALA A 61 -18.72 68.13 -12.27
CA ALA A 61 -17.41 68.73 -12.15
C ALA A 61 -17.03 68.78 -10.66
N GLY A 62 -15.78 68.44 -10.37
CA GLY A 62 -15.05 69.05 -9.26
C GLY A 62 -15.43 68.61 -7.87
N ARG A 63 -15.17 67.34 -7.51
CA ARG A 63 -14.51 67.03 -6.24
C ARG A 63 -13.54 65.87 -6.48
N LYS A 64 -12.24 66.16 -6.59
CA LYS A 64 -11.23 65.20 -6.14
C LYS A 64 -11.47 65.08 -4.63
N ALA A 65 -12.38 64.18 -4.24
CA ALA A 65 -12.41 63.71 -2.87
C ALA A 65 -11.06 63.01 -2.69
N VAL A 66 -10.13 63.71 -2.04
CA VAL A 66 -8.96 63.09 -1.44
C VAL A 66 -9.56 62.17 -0.39
N LEU A 67 -9.86 60.93 -0.80
CA LEU A 67 -10.28 59.86 0.10
C LEU A 67 -9.29 59.87 1.24
N THR A 68 -9.81 60.02 2.45
CA THR A 68 -8.96 59.93 3.63
C THR A 68 -8.32 58.54 3.65
N LYS A 69 -7.11 58.43 4.18
CA LYS A 69 -6.36 57.16 4.25
C LYS A 69 -7.16 56.02 4.91
N GLU A 70 -8.18 56.37 5.69
CA GLU A 70 -9.10 55.47 6.38
C GLU A 70 -10.20 54.93 5.44
N GLU A 71 -10.79 55.78 4.59
CA GLU A 71 -11.81 55.36 3.61
C GLU A 71 -11.22 54.45 2.52
N GLU A 72 -9.96 54.70 2.12
CA GLU A 72 -9.25 53.85 1.16
C GLU A 72 -8.88 52.48 1.77
N ARG A 73 -8.62 52.42 3.08
CA ARG A 73 -8.41 51.17 3.81
C ARG A 73 -9.72 50.40 3.99
N ALA A 74 -10.82 51.09 4.30
CA ALA A 74 -12.14 50.50 4.41
C ALA A 74 -12.63 49.94 3.06
N ALA A 75 -12.36 50.64 1.95
CA ALA A 75 -12.63 50.15 0.59
C ALA A 75 -11.78 48.92 0.24
N LYS A 76 -10.48 48.91 0.59
CA LYS A 76 -9.60 47.73 0.38
C LYS A 76 -9.98 46.55 1.28
N GLU A 77 -10.47 46.80 2.49
CA GLU A 77 -10.97 45.75 3.38
C GLU A 77 -12.30 45.18 2.92
N SER A 78 -13.23 46.02 2.46
CA SER A 78 -14.51 45.58 1.91
C SER A 78 -14.33 44.81 0.60
N GLU A 79 -13.39 45.23 -0.25
CA GLU A 79 -13.01 44.50 -1.46
C GLU A 79 -12.32 43.17 -1.13
N LYS A 80 -11.40 43.14 -0.17
CA LYS A 80 -10.81 41.88 0.34
C LYS A 80 -11.85 40.97 0.99
N ALA A 81 -12.87 41.53 1.65
CA ALA A 81 -13.97 40.79 2.26
C ALA A 81 -14.93 40.23 1.21
N ALA A 82 -15.23 40.99 0.15
CA ALA A 82 -15.99 40.51 -1.02
C ALA A 82 -15.23 39.37 -1.74
N GLN A 83 -13.94 39.57 -2.01
CA GLN A 83 -13.08 38.52 -2.59
C GLN A 83 -12.90 37.28 -1.67
N ARG A 84 -13.16 37.39 -0.36
CA ARG A 84 -13.20 36.25 0.57
C ARG A 84 -14.55 35.52 0.53
N LYS A 85 -15.66 36.24 0.28
CA LYS A 85 -17.01 35.70 0.21
C LYS A 85 -17.32 35.04 -1.14
N ASP A 86 -16.77 35.56 -2.25
CA ASP A 86 -16.98 35.00 -3.60
C ASP A 86 -16.14 33.76 -3.91
N LYS A 87 -15.19 33.42 -3.02
CA LYS A 87 -14.46 32.16 -3.11
C LYS A 87 -15.36 31.04 -2.66
N ALA A 88 -16.03 30.41 -3.63
CA ALA A 88 -16.76 29.17 -3.44
C ALA A 88 -16.00 28.22 -2.50
N PRO A 89 -16.67 27.57 -1.52
CA PRO A 89 -16.00 26.75 -0.52
C PRO A 89 -15.11 25.72 -1.22
N LYS A 90 -13.80 25.76 -0.92
CA LYS A 90 -12.84 24.85 -1.53
C LYS A 90 -13.32 23.41 -1.35
N LYS A 91 -13.65 22.73 -2.46
CA LYS A 91 -14.07 21.32 -2.44
C LYS A 91 -13.06 20.51 -1.63
N LYS A 92 -13.55 19.73 -0.67
CA LYS A 92 -12.69 18.88 0.18
C LYS A 92 -11.94 17.92 -0.74
N LYS A 93 -10.61 17.87 -0.62
CA LYS A 93 -9.81 16.85 -1.32
C LYS A 93 -10.07 15.51 -0.65
N LEU A 94 -10.82 14.66 -1.35
CA LEU A 94 -11.20 13.33 -0.91
C LEU A 94 -10.56 12.30 -1.83
N PHE A 95 -10.07 11.21 -1.26
CA PHE A 95 -9.67 10.01 -1.99
C PHE A 95 -10.25 8.82 -1.22
N LEU A 96 -10.90 7.88 -1.91
CA LEU A 96 -11.62 6.74 -1.29
C LEU A 96 -12.51 7.13 -0.09
N GLY A 97 -13.14 8.32 -0.14
CA GLY A 97 -13.98 8.85 0.94
C GLY A 97 -13.24 9.55 2.07
N GLU A 98 -11.92 9.44 2.16
CA GLU A 98 -11.11 10.07 3.22
C GLU A 98 -10.52 11.41 2.82
N ARG A 99 -10.41 12.32 3.79
CA ARG A 99 -9.78 13.63 3.56
C ARG A 99 -8.27 13.49 3.48
N ILE A 100 -7.68 14.00 2.40
CA ILE A 100 -6.24 13.94 2.16
C ILE A 100 -5.58 15.32 2.26
N LYS A 101 -4.31 15.34 2.66
CA LYS A 101 -3.42 16.50 2.62
C LYS A 101 -2.17 16.17 1.80
N LYS A 102 -1.73 17.13 0.99
CA LYS A 102 -0.53 16.99 0.16
C LYS A 102 0.71 17.23 1.01
N GLY A 103 1.73 16.40 0.82
CA GLY A 103 3.08 16.58 1.31
C GLY A 103 4.08 16.47 0.17
N PHE A 104 5.28 16.99 0.39
CA PHE A 104 6.42 16.71 -0.47
C PHE A 104 7.70 16.81 0.35
N TYR A 105 8.74 16.14 -0.10
CA TYR A 105 10.10 16.32 0.38
C TYR A 105 11.08 16.16 -0.78
N LYS A 106 12.30 16.64 -0.59
CA LYS A 106 13.40 16.49 -1.54
C LYS A 106 14.54 15.75 -0.86
N THR A 107 15.19 14.85 -1.59
CA THR A 107 16.37 14.11 -1.14
C THR A 107 17.46 14.17 -2.20
N GLY A 108 18.73 14.23 -1.77
CA GLY A 108 19.87 14.36 -2.67
C GLY A 108 20.19 15.80 -3.09
N THR A 109 21.30 15.96 -3.82
CA THR A 109 21.86 17.25 -4.24
C THR A 109 22.09 17.28 -5.75
N GLY A 110 21.99 18.46 -6.37
CA GLY A 110 22.24 18.64 -7.80
C GLY A 110 21.37 17.74 -8.70
N LYS A 111 22.01 17.06 -9.67
CA LYS A 111 21.36 16.21 -10.71
C LYS A 111 20.85 14.86 -10.18
N SER A 112 21.15 14.50 -8.94
CA SER A 112 20.57 13.32 -8.27
C SER A 112 19.44 13.68 -7.32
N GLN A 113 19.00 14.94 -7.30
CA GLN A 113 17.89 15.36 -6.46
C GLN A 113 16.59 14.65 -6.88
N GLU A 114 16.01 13.95 -5.91
CA GLU A 114 14.70 13.33 -6.01
C GLU A 114 13.66 14.20 -5.31
N ILE A 115 12.52 14.38 -5.96
CA ILE A 115 11.36 15.09 -5.45
C ILE A 115 10.25 14.06 -5.27
N VAL A 116 9.82 13.88 -4.02
CA VAL A 116 8.73 12.98 -3.67
C VAL A 116 7.50 13.82 -3.35
N ILE A 117 6.43 13.61 -4.10
CA ILE A 117 5.11 14.22 -3.89
C ILE A 117 4.15 13.12 -3.47
N PHE A 118 3.47 13.31 -2.35
CA PHE A 118 2.60 12.31 -1.76
C PHE A 118 1.41 12.94 -1.07
N TYR A 119 0.45 12.11 -0.71
CA TYR A 119 -0.72 12.51 0.05
C TYR A 119 -0.86 11.60 1.27
N TYR A 120 -1.35 12.18 2.36
CA TYR A 120 -1.57 11.49 3.63
C TYR A 120 -2.94 11.83 4.19
N LEU A 121 -3.42 10.97 5.08
CA LEU A 121 -4.70 11.17 5.75
C LEU A 121 -4.67 12.42 6.63
N LYS A 122 -5.70 13.27 6.51
CA LYS A 122 -5.90 14.38 7.43
C LYS A 122 -6.27 13.89 8.83
N ASN A 123 -7.12 12.86 8.89
CA ASN A 123 -7.55 12.22 10.11
C ASN A 123 -6.86 10.86 10.17
N PHE A 124 -6.04 10.64 11.20
CA PHE A 124 -5.29 9.40 11.34
C PHE A 124 -6.23 8.19 11.38
N LYS A 125 -5.89 7.14 10.64
CA LYS A 125 -6.51 5.82 10.72
C LYS A 125 -5.41 4.78 10.70
N GLN A 126 -5.47 3.84 11.63
CA GLN A 126 -4.50 2.76 11.71
C GLN A 126 -4.62 1.88 10.45
N PRO A 127 -3.51 1.62 9.72
CA PRO A 127 -3.50 0.62 8.66
C PRO A 127 -3.90 -0.76 9.18
N SER A 128 -4.36 -1.63 8.28
CA SER A 128 -4.70 -3.02 8.66
C SER A 128 -3.49 -3.72 9.28
N ALA A 129 -3.70 -4.44 10.39
CA ALA A 129 -2.66 -5.24 11.03
C ALA A 129 -2.12 -6.34 10.11
N MET A 130 -2.95 -6.82 9.18
CA MET A 130 -2.59 -7.81 8.18
C MET A 130 -2.04 -7.20 6.89
N ALA A 131 -1.84 -5.88 6.84
CA ALA A 131 -1.18 -5.27 5.70
C ALA A 131 0.29 -5.76 5.63
N PRO A 132 0.82 -6.01 4.41
CA PRO A 132 2.20 -6.46 4.27
C PRO A 132 3.19 -5.36 4.68
N ALA A 133 2.85 -4.09 4.43
CA ALA A 133 3.59 -2.94 4.92
C ALA A 133 2.67 -1.71 5.07
N ALA A 134 2.88 -0.95 6.13
CA ALA A 134 2.24 0.33 6.42
C ALA A 134 3.20 1.49 6.10
N TYR A 135 2.89 2.24 5.05
CA TYR A 135 3.63 3.40 4.59
C TYR A 135 3.12 4.69 5.26
N TYR A 136 4.05 5.44 5.84
CA TYR A 136 3.76 6.68 6.55
C TYR A 136 4.85 7.71 6.34
N TYR A 137 4.46 8.98 6.39
CA TYR A 137 5.37 10.11 6.40
C TYR A 137 5.62 10.55 7.84
N ASN A 138 6.90 10.65 8.22
CA ASN A 138 7.29 11.22 9.50
C ASN A 138 7.73 12.69 9.30
N PRO A 139 7.00 13.68 9.84
CA PRO A 139 7.32 15.10 9.66
C PRO A 139 8.66 15.53 10.26
N ARG A 140 9.12 14.87 11.34
CA ARG A 140 10.40 15.21 11.99
C ARG A 140 11.58 14.76 11.14
N LYS A 141 11.47 13.56 10.55
CA LYS A 141 12.51 12.99 9.67
C LYS A 141 12.39 13.43 8.20
N HIS A 142 11.33 14.18 7.87
CA HIS A 142 11.02 14.66 6.52
C HIS A 142 11.10 13.58 5.42
N LYS A 143 10.64 12.35 5.74
CA LYS A 143 10.76 11.19 4.85
C LYS A 143 9.61 10.20 5.04
N ILE A 144 9.33 9.40 4.01
CA ILE A 144 8.40 8.26 4.07
C ILE A 144 9.15 7.01 4.55
N PHE A 145 8.53 6.28 5.48
CA PHE A 145 8.98 5.00 5.99
C PHE A 145 7.91 3.94 5.76
N ALA A 146 8.32 2.68 5.82
CA ALA A 146 7.43 1.52 5.86
C ALA A 146 7.64 0.83 7.21
N ALA A 147 6.55 0.41 7.85
CA ALA A 147 6.58 -0.39 9.07
C ALA A 147 5.62 -1.57 8.96
N ASN A 148 5.88 -2.62 9.73
CA ASN A 148 5.09 -3.85 9.76
C ASN A 148 4.36 -3.97 11.12
N GLY A 149 3.76 -2.88 11.58
CA GLY A 149 3.14 -2.81 12.91
C GLY A 149 2.36 -1.54 13.16
N GLU A 150 2.09 -1.28 14.44
CA GLU A 150 1.36 -0.10 14.87
C GLU A 150 2.14 1.19 14.61
N LEU A 151 1.42 2.26 14.26
CA LEU A 151 2.00 3.56 13.92
C LEU A 151 1.61 4.57 15.00
N ASP A 152 2.48 5.52 15.30
CA ASP A 152 2.18 6.56 16.29
C ASP A 152 1.22 7.60 15.69
N PRO A 153 -0.02 7.75 16.20
CA PRO A 153 -0.98 8.72 15.68
C PRO A 153 -0.50 10.17 15.74
N SER A 154 0.35 10.48 16.73
CA SER A 154 0.83 11.84 16.98
C SER A 154 1.93 12.23 15.98
N ALA A 155 2.92 11.36 15.79
CA ALA A 155 4.07 11.60 14.93
C ALA A 155 3.82 11.20 13.47
N ASP A 156 3.20 10.06 13.23
CA ASP A 156 3.21 9.41 11.91
C ASP A 156 1.98 9.77 11.09
N LYS A 157 2.19 10.10 9.82
CA LYS A 157 1.13 10.49 8.88
C LYS A 157 0.96 9.41 7.82
N VAL A 158 -0.09 8.61 8.00
CA VAL A 158 -0.42 7.47 7.13
C VAL A 158 -0.67 7.92 5.70
N LEU A 159 0.00 7.29 4.73
CA LEU A 159 -0.15 7.64 3.32
C LEU A 159 -1.52 7.24 2.77
N HIS A 160 -2.14 8.14 2.03
CA HIS A 160 -3.44 7.91 1.41
C HIS A 160 -3.65 8.92 0.28
N GLY A 161 -3.89 8.42 -0.93
CA GLY A 161 -3.99 9.21 -2.16
C GLY A 161 -2.83 8.99 -3.13
N PRO A 162 -2.72 9.86 -4.15
CA PRO A 162 -1.70 9.73 -5.19
C PRO A 162 -0.28 9.84 -4.64
N PHE A 163 0.66 9.19 -5.32
CA PHE A 163 2.08 9.24 -5.04
C PHE A 163 2.84 9.43 -6.35
N LYS A 164 3.86 10.28 -6.32
CA LYS A 164 4.74 10.54 -7.46
C LYS A 164 6.16 10.82 -6.96
N ARG A 165 7.13 10.12 -7.53
CA ARG A 165 8.56 10.33 -7.33
C ARG A 165 9.17 10.79 -8.64
N MET A 166 9.97 11.85 -8.57
CA MET A 166 10.57 12.48 -9.75
C MET A 166 12.05 12.70 -9.53
N ARG A 167 12.84 12.60 -10.60
CA ARG A 167 14.25 12.96 -10.64
C ARG A 167 14.50 13.71 -11.94
N ASN A 168 15.19 14.86 -11.87
CA ASN A 168 15.43 15.74 -13.03
C ASN A 168 14.14 16.07 -13.82
N ASN A 169 13.07 16.43 -13.10
CA ASN A 169 11.72 16.66 -13.65
C ASN A 169 11.05 15.47 -14.37
N GLN A 170 11.67 14.29 -14.40
CA GLN A 170 11.08 13.08 -14.96
C GLN A 170 10.49 12.21 -13.86
N VAL A 171 9.30 11.65 -14.10
CA VAL A 171 8.67 10.71 -13.16
C VAL A 171 9.41 9.38 -13.24
N ILE A 172 9.89 8.89 -12.10
CA ILE A 172 10.55 7.58 -11.99
C ILE A 172 9.62 6.54 -11.35
N GLU A 173 8.64 6.99 -10.55
CA GLU A 173 7.65 6.11 -9.94
C GLU A 173 6.34 6.88 -9.68
N SER A 174 5.21 6.24 -9.94
CA SER A 174 3.89 6.78 -9.60
C SER A 174 2.94 5.68 -9.18
N GLY A 175 2.00 6.03 -8.30
CA GLY A 175 0.98 5.11 -7.84
C GLY A 175 0.02 5.74 -6.85
N TYR A 176 -0.66 4.90 -6.09
CA TYR A 176 -1.62 5.34 -5.09
C TYR A 176 -1.42 4.57 -3.79
N TYR A 177 -1.62 5.25 -2.67
CA TYR A 177 -1.73 4.63 -1.36
C TYR A 177 -3.18 4.65 -0.88
N ALA A 178 -3.61 3.60 -0.21
CA ALA A 178 -4.89 3.55 0.48
C ALA A 178 -4.66 3.07 1.92
N LEU A 179 -4.93 3.94 2.89
CA LEU A 179 -4.85 3.64 4.32
C LEU A 179 -3.48 3.06 4.71
N GLY A 180 -2.41 3.64 4.16
CA GLY A 180 -1.04 3.22 4.44
C GLY A 180 -0.54 2.08 3.56
N THR A 181 -1.32 1.52 2.63
CA THR A 181 -0.87 0.39 1.80
C THR A 181 -0.86 0.75 0.31
N LYS A 182 -0.05 0.07 -0.50
CA LYS A 182 -0.03 0.27 -1.95
C LYS A 182 -1.38 -0.13 -2.54
N HIS A 183 -1.95 0.70 -3.41
CA HIS A 183 -3.25 0.44 -4.01
C HIS A 183 -3.31 0.92 -5.47
N LEU A 184 -4.26 0.38 -6.23
CA LEU A 184 -4.44 0.61 -7.65
C LEU A 184 -3.15 0.30 -8.43
N ARG A 185 -2.96 1.01 -9.54
CA ARG A 185 -1.83 0.82 -10.44
C ARG A 185 -0.58 1.55 -9.92
N TRP A 186 0.54 0.84 -9.93
CA TRP A 186 1.88 1.33 -9.67
C TRP A 186 2.72 1.17 -10.92
N GLU A 187 3.47 2.23 -11.27
CA GLU A 187 4.27 2.32 -12.49
C GLU A 187 5.67 2.80 -12.11
N ARG A 188 6.68 2.17 -12.72
CA ARG A 188 8.08 2.57 -12.63
C ARG A 188 8.59 2.89 -14.03
N TYR A 189 9.39 3.94 -14.11
CA TYR A 189 9.95 4.44 -15.36
C TYR A 189 11.47 4.50 -15.28
N ASP A 190 12.14 4.33 -16.42
CA ASP A 190 13.59 4.55 -16.53
C ASP A 190 13.94 6.05 -16.59
N ALA A 191 15.24 6.36 -16.64
CA ALA A 191 15.74 7.74 -16.78
C ALA A 191 15.53 8.35 -18.18
N LYS A 192 14.91 7.62 -19.11
CA LYS A 192 14.48 8.10 -20.43
C LYS A 192 12.96 8.32 -20.47
N GLY A 193 12.22 7.84 -19.47
CA GLY A 193 10.76 7.94 -19.36
C GLY A 193 10.01 6.71 -19.88
N ASN A 194 10.71 5.62 -20.22
CA ASN A 194 10.07 4.38 -20.65
C ASN A 194 9.53 3.62 -19.44
N LEU A 195 8.33 3.05 -19.59
CA LEU A 195 7.71 2.22 -18.55
C LEU A 195 8.49 0.90 -18.41
N THR A 196 9.11 0.68 -17.25
CA THR A 196 9.89 -0.54 -16.95
C THR A 196 9.11 -1.57 -16.17
N ALA A 197 8.22 -1.13 -15.28
CA ALA A 197 7.39 -2.04 -14.50
C ALA A 197 5.99 -1.46 -14.29
N LYS A 198 5.00 -2.35 -14.29
CA LYS A 198 3.61 -2.03 -14.01
C LYS A 198 3.00 -3.14 -13.16
N SER A 199 2.47 -2.75 -12.00
CA SER A 199 1.86 -3.68 -11.05
C SER A 199 0.53 -3.10 -10.57
N HIS A 200 -0.43 -3.96 -10.25
CA HIS A 200 -1.69 -3.55 -9.64
C HIS A 200 -1.76 -4.11 -8.23
N PHE A 201 -2.21 -3.28 -7.29
CA PHE A 201 -2.34 -3.64 -5.89
C PHE A 201 -3.75 -3.37 -5.37
N GLU A 202 -4.22 -4.24 -4.50
CA GLU A 202 -5.46 -4.09 -3.73
C GLU A 202 -5.09 -4.08 -2.25
N MET A 203 -5.24 -2.91 -1.59
CA MET A 203 -4.95 -2.75 -0.15
C MET A 203 -3.59 -3.29 0.34
N GLY A 204 -2.56 -3.24 -0.50
CA GLY A 204 -1.19 -3.64 -0.19
C GLY A 204 -0.75 -4.94 -0.87
N PHE A 205 -1.69 -5.77 -1.30
CA PHE A 205 -1.40 -7.05 -1.96
C PHE A 205 -1.45 -6.92 -3.47
N PRO A 206 -0.62 -7.66 -4.23
CA PRO A 206 -0.77 -7.73 -5.68
C PRO A 206 -2.21 -8.15 -6.02
N ARG A 207 -2.82 -7.49 -7.00
CA ARG A 207 -4.21 -7.76 -7.38
C ARG A 207 -4.44 -9.22 -7.76
N ASP A 208 -3.46 -9.82 -8.43
CA ASP A 208 -3.54 -11.19 -8.92
C ASP A 208 -3.04 -12.19 -7.87
N ALA A 209 -2.67 -11.75 -6.67
CA ALA A 209 -2.18 -12.63 -5.61
C ALA A 209 -3.23 -13.65 -5.17
N ASN A 210 -2.78 -14.86 -4.89
CA ASN A 210 -3.62 -15.87 -4.27
C ASN A 210 -3.60 -15.64 -2.76
N ILE A 211 -4.75 -15.23 -2.22
CA ILE A 211 -4.94 -14.99 -0.79
C ILE A 211 -5.77 -16.13 -0.22
N SER A 212 -5.22 -16.85 0.75
CA SER A 212 -5.97 -17.81 1.55
C SER A 212 -6.30 -17.21 2.91
N TYR A 213 -7.42 -17.65 3.49
CA TYR A 213 -7.96 -17.14 4.74
C TYR A 213 -8.15 -18.28 5.74
N TYR A 214 -8.10 -17.95 7.03
CA TYR A 214 -8.47 -18.86 8.11
C TYR A 214 -9.98 -18.94 8.33
N ASP A 215 -10.71 -17.87 7.97
CA ASP A 215 -12.14 -17.75 8.15
C ASP A 215 -12.90 -17.75 6.81
N GLY A 216 -14.19 -18.09 6.84
CA GLY A 216 -15.06 -17.97 5.67
C GLY A 216 -15.46 -16.52 5.35
N GLY A 217 -15.21 -15.58 6.28
CA GLY A 217 -15.53 -14.16 6.12
C GLY A 217 -14.46 -13.37 5.36
N ASN A 218 -13.34 -13.99 5.00
CA ASN A 218 -12.17 -13.35 4.37
C ASN A 218 -11.61 -12.18 5.19
N THR A 219 -11.71 -12.26 6.51
CA THR A 219 -11.18 -11.23 7.41
C THR A 219 -9.80 -11.60 7.94
N MET A 220 -9.52 -12.89 8.16
CA MET A 220 -8.28 -13.38 8.72
C MET A 220 -7.43 -14.03 7.64
N ILE A 221 -6.48 -13.27 7.09
CA ILE A 221 -5.56 -13.75 6.05
C ILE A 221 -4.64 -14.80 6.66
N LYS A 222 -4.52 -15.93 5.97
CA LYS A 222 -3.60 -17.03 6.29
C LYS A 222 -2.30 -16.90 5.52
N GLU A 223 -2.40 -16.68 4.21
CA GLU A 223 -1.24 -16.66 3.34
C GLU A 223 -1.52 -15.81 2.10
N VAL A 224 -0.51 -15.07 1.66
CA VAL A 224 -0.54 -14.31 0.42
C VAL A 224 0.61 -14.75 -0.46
N VAL A 225 0.25 -15.41 -1.56
CA VAL A 225 1.19 -15.85 -2.59
C VAL A 225 1.18 -14.82 -3.73
N PRO A 226 2.30 -14.12 -3.99
CA PRO A 226 2.32 -12.97 -4.87
C PRO A 226 2.36 -13.40 -6.33
N TYR A 227 1.24 -13.24 -7.04
CA TYR A 227 1.21 -13.39 -8.50
C TYR A 227 1.07 -12.03 -9.17
N VAL A 228 1.81 -11.84 -10.26
CA VAL A 228 1.74 -10.67 -11.13
C VAL A 228 1.74 -11.16 -12.57
N ASN A 229 0.67 -10.88 -13.32
CA ASN A 229 0.52 -11.34 -14.72
C ASN A 229 0.70 -12.87 -14.88
N GLY A 230 0.20 -13.66 -13.91
CA GLY A 230 0.28 -15.12 -13.93
C GLY A 230 1.63 -15.72 -13.54
N LYS A 231 2.62 -14.88 -13.18
CA LYS A 231 3.93 -15.34 -12.67
C LYS A 231 4.04 -15.09 -11.18
N LEU A 232 4.66 -16.03 -10.47
CA LEU A 232 4.93 -15.93 -9.04
C LEU A 232 6.09 -14.93 -8.82
N GLU A 233 5.73 -13.70 -8.45
CA GLU A 233 6.64 -12.56 -8.39
C GLU A 233 6.13 -11.50 -7.40
N GLY A 234 6.97 -11.11 -6.44
CA GLY A 234 6.66 -10.10 -5.43
C GLY A 234 6.81 -10.60 -3.98
N ASP A 235 6.21 -9.84 -3.06
CA ASP A 235 6.35 -10.06 -1.62
C ASP A 235 5.39 -11.17 -1.12
N TYR A 236 5.96 -12.22 -0.55
CA TYR A 236 5.24 -13.31 0.10
C TYR A 236 5.07 -13.01 1.59
N VAL A 237 3.87 -13.28 2.12
CA VAL A 237 3.61 -13.19 3.57
C VAL A 237 2.68 -14.30 4.02
N LYS A 238 3.03 -14.94 5.13
CA LYS A 238 2.16 -15.89 5.85
C LYS A 238 1.88 -15.36 7.25
N TYR A 239 0.67 -15.58 7.71
CA TYR A 239 0.21 -15.20 9.05
C TYR A 239 -0.20 -16.43 9.85
N THR A 240 -0.17 -16.31 11.18
CA THR A 240 -0.76 -17.26 12.11
C THR A 240 -2.26 -17.03 12.25
N ALA A 241 -2.98 -17.97 12.87
CA ALA A 241 -4.42 -17.82 13.14
C ALA A 241 -4.76 -16.61 14.03
N ASP A 242 -3.79 -16.12 14.81
CA ASP A 242 -3.92 -14.89 15.62
C ASP A 242 -3.69 -13.61 14.80
N GLY A 243 -3.47 -13.72 13.49
CA GLY A 243 -3.19 -12.59 12.59
C GLY A 243 -1.77 -12.02 12.69
N LYS A 244 -0.85 -12.70 13.39
CA LYS A 244 0.56 -12.28 13.49
C LYS A 244 1.33 -12.83 12.31
N ARG A 245 2.35 -12.11 11.86
CA ARG A 245 3.20 -12.58 10.76
C ARG A 245 4.01 -13.80 11.20
N GLU A 246 4.00 -14.85 10.40
CA GLU A 246 4.75 -16.09 10.63
C GLU A 246 5.94 -16.17 9.68
N TRP A 247 5.73 -15.83 8.40
CA TRP A 247 6.78 -15.80 7.38
C TRP A 247 6.67 -14.57 6.50
N SER A 248 7.82 -14.09 6.02
CA SER A 248 7.89 -13.18 4.89
C SER A 248 9.11 -13.43 4.03
N GLY A 249 8.99 -13.14 2.74
CA GLY A 249 10.10 -13.20 1.79
C GLY A 249 9.69 -12.62 0.45
N HIS A 250 10.53 -12.85 -0.56
CA HIS A 250 10.31 -12.36 -1.91
C HIS A 250 10.44 -13.50 -2.92
N PHE A 251 9.58 -13.48 -3.94
CA PHE A 251 9.67 -14.33 -5.11
C PHE A 251 10.07 -13.51 -6.33
N GLU A 252 10.97 -14.06 -7.13
CA GLU A 252 11.33 -13.54 -8.45
C GLU A 252 11.40 -14.72 -9.42
N ASN A 253 10.74 -14.59 -10.58
CA ASN A 253 10.65 -15.66 -11.59
C ASN A 253 10.22 -17.02 -11.04
N GLY A 254 9.32 -17.03 -10.05
CA GLY A 254 8.83 -18.23 -9.39
C GLY A 254 9.78 -18.89 -8.40
N ARG A 255 10.94 -18.28 -8.11
CA ARG A 255 11.91 -18.77 -7.14
C ARG A 255 11.95 -17.87 -5.91
N ARG A 256 12.24 -18.45 -4.75
CA ARG A 256 12.50 -17.72 -3.51
C ARG A 256 13.83 -17.00 -3.66
N VAL A 257 13.85 -15.69 -3.39
CA VAL A 257 15.07 -14.88 -3.49
C VAL A 257 15.28 -14.03 -2.25
N GLY A 258 16.53 -13.67 -2.00
CA GLY A 258 16.93 -12.80 -0.90
C GLY A 258 16.68 -13.37 0.49
N GLU A 259 16.45 -12.48 1.46
CA GLU A 259 16.22 -12.85 2.85
C GLU A 259 14.77 -13.31 3.10
N TRP A 260 14.63 -14.49 3.67
CA TRP A 260 13.37 -15.05 4.14
C TRP A 260 13.36 -15.09 5.65
N THR A 261 12.37 -14.43 6.24
CA THR A 261 12.28 -14.28 7.70
C THR A 261 11.11 -15.09 8.23
N ASN A 262 11.39 -15.96 9.18
CA ASN A 262 10.40 -16.54 10.09
C ASN A 262 10.32 -15.69 11.35
N TYR A 263 9.13 -15.58 11.92
CA TYR A 263 8.86 -14.79 13.12
C TYR A 263 8.34 -15.67 14.25
N TRP A 264 8.68 -15.27 15.47
CA TRP A 264 8.06 -15.81 16.67
C TRP A 264 6.60 -15.36 16.76
N ASP A 265 5.77 -16.24 17.33
CA ASP A 265 4.39 -15.95 17.70
C ASP A 265 4.29 -14.83 18.76
N TYR A 266 5.34 -14.65 19.55
CA TYR A 266 5.43 -13.66 20.61
C TYR A 266 6.06 -12.34 20.11
N LYS A 267 5.30 -11.24 20.23
CA LYS A 267 5.68 -9.86 19.85
C LYS A 267 6.17 -9.66 18.40
N GLY A 268 6.07 -10.66 17.53
CA GLY A 268 6.46 -10.56 16.13
C GLY A 268 7.96 -10.34 15.93
N TYR A 269 8.79 -10.77 16.90
CA TYR A 269 10.23 -10.74 16.71
C TYR A 269 10.64 -11.73 15.64
N ARG A 270 11.72 -11.41 14.92
CA ARG A 270 12.33 -12.38 14.00
C ARG A 270 12.78 -13.59 14.80
N HIS A 271 12.67 -14.77 14.21
CA HIS A 271 13.18 -16.01 14.76
C HIS A 271 14.37 -16.46 13.93
N TYR A 272 14.12 -16.85 12.68
CA TYR A 272 15.14 -17.24 11.72
C TYR A 272 15.15 -16.31 10.52
N VAL A 273 16.34 -16.02 10.01
CA VAL A 273 16.54 -15.35 8.72
C VAL A 273 17.40 -16.25 7.86
N PHE A 274 16.82 -16.68 6.74
CA PHE A 274 17.45 -17.53 5.74
C PHE A 274 17.82 -16.71 4.51
N GLN A 275 18.98 -17.00 3.93
CA GLN A 275 19.42 -16.42 2.67
C GLN A 275 19.18 -17.42 1.54
N TYR A 276 18.40 -17.00 0.55
CA TYR A 276 18.26 -17.69 -0.74
C TYR A 276 19.16 -17.01 -1.80
N GLY A 277 19.11 -17.51 -3.05
CA GLY A 277 19.78 -16.86 -4.18
C GLY A 277 19.42 -15.38 -4.28
N GLU A 278 20.36 -14.57 -4.76
CA GLU A 278 20.14 -13.11 -4.83
C GLU A 278 19.09 -12.77 -5.88
N THR A 279 19.01 -13.59 -6.93
CA THR A 279 18.13 -13.36 -8.08
C THR A 279 17.36 -14.62 -8.47
N GLY A 280 16.22 -14.42 -9.14
CA GLY A 280 15.37 -15.51 -9.65
C GLY A 280 15.98 -16.32 -10.79
N TYR A 281 17.20 -15.98 -11.22
CA TYR A 281 17.92 -16.67 -12.31
C TYR A 281 18.90 -17.73 -11.80
N GLU A 282 19.31 -17.63 -10.54
CA GLU A 282 20.20 -18.59 -9.88
C GLU A 282 19.49 -19.93 -9.64
N PRO A 283 20.22 -21.06 -9.67
CA PRO A 283 19.63 -22.36 -9.38
C PRO A 283 18.98 -22.33 -7.98
N GLU A 284 17.80 -22.94 -7.86
CA GLU A 284 17.07 -22.92 -6.59
C GLU A 284 17.90 -23.60 -5.50
N VAL A 285 18.24 -22.84 -4.47
CA VAL A 285 18.94 -23.33 -3.30
C VAL A 285 17.95 -24.14 -2.46
N ALA A 286 18.03 -25.47 -2.54
CA ALA A 286 17.12 -26.36 -1.83
C ALA A 286 17.25 -26.23 -0.30
N GLU A 287 18.46 -26.01 0.18
CA GLU A 287 18.78 -25.80 1.59
C GLU A 287 19.33 -24.38 1.77
N PRO A 288 18.46 -23.39 2.08
CA PRO A 288 18.91 -22.02 2.23
C PRO A 288 19.83 -21.90 3.44
N GLU A 289 20.77 -20.96 3.39
CA GLU A 289 21.69 -20.75 4.50
C GLU A 289 21.00 -19.96 5.62
N LEU A 290 21.02 -20.49 6.84
CA LEU A 290 20.66 -19.70 8.01
C LEU A 290 21.74 -18.63 8.22
N ILE A 291 21.37 -17.36 8.16
CA ILE A 291 22.30 -16.24 8.38
C ILE A 291 22.13 -15.60 9.74
N ARG A 292 20.90 -15.56 10.29
CA ARG A 292 20.62 -14.98 11.61
C ARG A 292 19.57 -15.78 12.36
N GLU A 293 19.80 -15.97 13.66
CA GLU A 293 18.83 -16.54 14.61
C GLU A 293 18.67 -15.59 15.79
N TYR A 294 17.43 -15.45 16.28
CA TYR A 294 17.10 -14.56 17.39
C TYR A 294 16.30 -15.30 18.46
N SER A 295 16.48 -14.86 19.71
CA SER A 295 15.66 -15.27 20.85
C SER A 295 14.22 -14.80 20.71
N HIS A 296 13.31 -15.42 21.46
CA HIS A 296 11.95 -14.94 21.69
C HIS A 296 11.89 -13.48 22.18
N GLY A 297 12.94 -12.96 22.83
CA GLY A 297 13.04 -11.56 23.23
C GLY A 297 13.61 -10.61 22.17
N GLY A 298 13.99 -11.14 21.00
CA GLY A 298 14.58 -10.37 19.89
C GLY A 298 16.10 -10.22 19.95
N SER A 299 16.77 -10.78 20.95
CA SER A 299 18.25 -10.75 21.03
C SER A 299 18.89 -11.70 20.00
N PRO A 300 19.99 -11.31 19.32
CA PRO A 300 20.65 -12.18 18.35
C PRO A 300 21.35 -13.34 19.07
N ILE A 301 21.07 -14.56 18.62
CA ILE A 301 21.69 -15.81 19.09
C ILE A 301 22.74 -16.27 18.09
N TYR A 302 22.46 -16.12 16.80
CA TYR A 302 23.38 -16.44 15.72
C TYR A 302 23.39 -15.30 14.71
N ASP A 303 24.56 -14.89 14.24
CA ASP A 303 24.74 -13.92 13.17
C ASP A 303 26.01 -14.27 12.40
N LYS A 304 25.84 -14.82 11.19
CA LYS A 304 26.94 -15.26 10.32
C LYS A 304 27.87 -14.10 9.95
N GLU A 305 27.32 -12.91 9.68
CA GLU A 305 28.10 -11.74 9.25
C GLU A 305 28.96 -11.19 10.40
N LYS A 306 28.48 -11.32 11.64
CA LYS A 306 29.18 -10.85 12.84
C LYS A 306 30.00 -11.94 13.53
N ASN A 307 30.09 -13.14 12.96
CA ASN A 307 30.71 -14.32 13.58
C ASN A 307 30.21 -14.58 15.01
N LEU A 308 28.91 -14.35 15.24
CA LEU A 308 28.27 -14.57 16.54
C LEU A 308 27.59 -15.93 16.54
N ASP A 309 27.95 -16.80 17.49
CA ASP A 309 27.26 -18.08 17.71
C ASP A 309 27.09 -18.37 19.20
N LYS A 310 25.90 -18.05 19.71
CA LYS A 310 25.47 -18.30 21.09
C LYS A 310 24.41 -19.40 21.17
N ARG A 311 24.28 -20.24 20.14
CA ARG A 311 23.24 -21.29 20.10
C ARG A 311 23.42 -22.36 21.18
N GLY A 312 24.64 -22.53 21.70
CA GLY A 312 24.94 -23.42 22.82
C GLY A 312 24.83 -22.77 24.21
N GLU A 313 24.59 -21.46 24.28
CA GLU A 313 24.44 -20.73 25.54
C GLU A 313 22.98 -20.70 26.01
N ALA A 314 22.75 -20.34 27.27
CA ALA A 314 21.41 -20.09 27.78
C ALA A 314 20.74 -18.95 27.01
N ASP A 315 19.41 -19.01 26.85
CA ASP A 315 18.67 -17.98 26.14
C ASP A 315 18.93 -16.61 26.80
N PRO A 316 19.46 -15.62 26.05
CA PRO A 316 19.89 -14.34 26.60
C PRO A 316 18.75 -13.54 27.25
N ASP A 317 17.50 -13.86 26.90
CA ASP A 317 16.33 -13.20 27.43
C ASP A 317 15.66 -14.00 28.56
N ALA A 318 16.16 -15.20 28.93
CA ALA A 318 15.50 -16.11 29.87
C ALA A 318 15.15 -15.47 31.24
N THR A 319 15.92 -14.49 31.70
CA THR A 319 15.70 -13.80 32.99
C THR A 319 14.57 -12.76 32.96
N LYS A 320 14.06 -12.41 31.78
CA LYS A 320 12.92 -11.50 31.63
C LYS A 320 11.63 -12.27 31.90
N ASN A 321 11.07 -12.09 33.08
CA ASN A 321 9.73 -12.59 33.42
C ASN A 321 8.68 -11.84 32.58
N ASP A 322 8.25 -12.43 31.46
CA ASP A 322 7.04 -12.03 30.75
C ASP A 322 6.09 -13.22 30.66
N PRO A 323 4.92 -13.19 31.33
CA PRO A 323 3.99 -14.32 31.38
C PRO A 323 3.35 -14.66 30.02
N ARG A 324 3.48 -13.78 29.01
CA ARG A 324 3.00 -14.04 27.65
C ARG A 324 4.05 -14.75 26.77
N ARG A 325 5.26 -14.99 27.27
CA ARG A 325 6.34 -15.64 26.52
C ARG A 325 6.29 -17.16 26.70
N PRO A 326 6.25 -17.96 25.61
CA PRO A 326 6.38 -19.42 25.71
C PRO A 326 7.70 -19.80 26.41
N GLY A 327 7.62 -20.62 27.46
CA GLY A 327 8.78 -21.05 28.25
C GLY A 327 9.23 -20.11 29.38
N SER A 328 8.50 -19.03 29.69
CA SER A 328 8.78 -18.17 30.86
C SER A 328 8.42 -18.82 32.21
N HIS A 329 7.73 -19.95 32.18
CA HIS A 329 7.40 -20.75 33.36
C HIS A 329 8.22 -22.04 33.32
N GLY A 330 9.41 -22.03 33.93
CA GLY A 330 10.23 -23.24 34.12
C GLY A 330 11.73 -22.99 34.01
N PRO A 331 12.57 -23.85 34.62
CA PRO A 331 14.02 -23.78 34.50
C PRO A 331 14.43 -23.79 33.02
N PRO A 332 15.51 -23.08 32.64
CA PRO A 332 15.91 -22.92 31.25
C PRO A 332 16.12 -24.29 30.60
N ALA A 333 15.21 -24.68 29.71
CA ALA A 333 15.39 -25.86 28.90
C ALA A 333 16.60 -25.62 28.01
N GLN A 334 17.63 -26.46 28.14
CA GLN A 334 18.76 -26.46 27.21
C GLN A 334 18.20 -26.67 25.81
N ARG A 335 18.47 -25.74 24.89
CA ARG A 335 18.10 -25.90 23.48
C ARG A 335 18.77 -27.17 22.97
N ALA A 336 18.02 -28.01 22.26
CA ALA A 336 18.58 -29.21 21.68
C ALA A 336 19.81 -28.83 20.83
N PRO A 337 20.98 -29.47 21.03
CA PRO A 337 22.17 -29.13 20.27
C PRO A 337 21.88 -29.34 18.79
N VAL A 338 22.06 -28.28 18.01
CA VAL A 338 22.10 -28.40 16.55
C VAL A 338 23.22 -29.39 16.24
N ARG A 339 22.89 -30.57 15.70
CA ARG A 339 23.91 -31.50 15.22
C ARG A 339 24.76 -30.72 14.23
N LYS A 340 26.04 -30.49 14.54
CA LYS A 340 27.02 -30.03 13.55
C LYS A 340 26.87 -30.93 12.33
N ALA A 341 26.77 -30.34 11.15
CA ALA A 341 26.78 -31.11 9.91
C ALA A 341 28.00 -32.03 9.95
N GLN A 342 27.75 -33.31 10.16
CA GLN A 342 28.80 -34.31 10.22
C GLN A 342 29.38 -34.35 8.80
N GLU A 343 30.68 -34.08 8.64
CA GLU A 343 31.36 -34.27 7.37
C GLU A 343 30.99 -35.65 6.85
N ARG A 344 30.33 -35.68 5.69
CA ARG A 344 29.94 -36.93 5.06
C ARG A 344 31.23 -37.70 4.81
N ARG A 345 31.39 -38.83 5.51
CA ARG A 345 32.43 -39.81 5.16
C ARG A 345 32.28 -40.15 3.67
N PRO A 346 33.35 -40.07 2.87
CA PRO A 346 33.28 -40.48 1.48
C PRO A 346 33.00 -41.97 1.44
N GLY A 347 31.88 -42.35 0.82
CA GLY A 347 31.50 -43.75 0.62
C GLY A 347 30.37 -44.25 1.51
N TYR A 348 29.18 -43.66 1.40
CA TYR A 348 27.92 -44.41 1.55
C TYR A 348 26.78 -43.65 0.87
N HIS A 349 26.15 -44.26 -0.13
CA HIS A 349 24.87 -43.78 -0.68
C HIS A 349 23.73 -44.37 0.15
N PRO A 350 23.05 -43.61 1.03
CA PRO A 350 21.74 -44.02 1.49
C PRO A 350 20.72 -43.81 0.37
N LYS A 351 19.87 -44.82 0.13
CA LYS A 351 18.73 -44.74 -0.78
C LYS A 351 17.87 -43.53 -0.40
N ALA A 352 17.43 -42.79 -1.42
CA ALA A 352 16.60 -41.60 -1.26
C ALA A 352 15.33 -41.89 -0.44
N PRO A 353 14.95 -41.03 0.52
CA PRO A 353 13.61 -41.06 1.07
C PRO A 353 12.62 -40.66 -0.03
N VAL A 354 11.64 -41.53 -0.28
CA VAL A 354 10.52 -41.31 -1.18
C VAL A 354 9.79 -40.04 -0.72
N ALA A 355 9.84 -38.99 -1.52
CA ALA A 355 9.05 -37.79 -1.31
C ALA A 355 7.57 -38.14 -1.50
N THR A 356 6.76 -37.92 -0.48
CA THR A 356 5.30 -37.89 -0.63
C THR A 356 4.94 -36.62 -1.42
N PRO A 357 4.36 -36.72 -2.62
CA PRO A 357 4.00 -35.55 -3.40
C PRO A 357 2.81 -34.80 -2.75
N PRO A 358 2.74 -33.46 -2.85
CA PRO A 358 1.57 -32.70 -2.42
C PRO A 358 0.36 -33.04 -3.30
N ALA A 359 -0.81 -33.11 -2.66
CA ALA A 359 -2.08 -33.49 -3.29
C ALA A 359 -2.43 -32.57 -4.48
N VAL A 360 -2.69 -33.22 -5.63
CA VAL A 360 -3.19 -32.58 -6.85
C VAL A 360 -4.68 -32.24 -6.67
N PRO A 361 -5.15 -31.02 -6.99
CA PRO A 361 -6.58 -30.72 -7.00
C PRO A 361 -7.28 -31.46 -8.16
N ALA A 362 -8.40 -32.11 -7.84
CA ALA A 362 -9.21 -32.87 -8.78
C ALA A 362 -9.69 -32.00 -9.96
N SER A 363 -9.50 -32.50 -11.18
CA SER A 363 -10.07 -31.95 -12.41
C SER A 363 -11.25 -32.80 -12.89
N PRO A 364 -12.21 -32.21 -13.63
CA PRO A 364 -13.59 -32.68 -13.70
C PRO A 364 -13.79 -33.85 -14.67
N THR A 365 -14.56 -34.84 -14.23
CA THR A 365 -14.99 -35.98 -15.04
C THR A 365 -15.94 -35.51 -16.13
N THR A 366 -15.55 -35.68 -17.40
CA THR A 366 -16.47 -35.64 -18.55
C THR A 366 -16.93 -37.07 -18.86
N PRO A 367 -18.21 -37.29 -19.22
CA PRO A 367 -18.72 -38.61 -19.53
C PRO A 367 -18.48 -38.95 -21.00
N VAL A 368 -18.26 -40.23 -21.31
CA VAL A 368 -18.21 -40.75 -22.68
C VAL A 368 -18.73 -42.19 -22.66
N PRO A 369 -19.30 -42.70 -23.75
CA PRO A 369 -20.40 -42.19 -24.57
C PRO A 369 -21.72 -42.94 -24.32
#